data_AF-A0A532TJ97-F1
#
_entry.id   AF-A0A532TJ97-F1
#
_cell.length_a   1.000
_cell.length_b   1.000
_cell.length_c   1.000
_cell.angle_alpha   90.00
_cell.angle_beta   90.00
_cell.angle_gamma   90.00
#
_symmetry.space_group_name_H-M   'P 1'
#
loop_
_entity.id
_entity.type
_entity.pdbx_description
1 polymer ?
#
loop_
_entity_poly.entity_id
_entity_poly.type
_entity_poly.pdbx_seq_one_letter_code
_entity_poly.pdbx_strand_id
1 'polypeptide(L)'
;MGQKSSYRDFIDPIFIKMRRNSKYIYDKLTEPKIVKISIYISLLTFLPGLIFGLIIAIRFGGFEYSIWDNWISDLGSTRFTPAPFILDLTCILSSIFVIPLILNLSRLYSTHQNHKLDNSKKEYYTVLFRRIFGYIGVASLLVGVIGMFFVGVFSLDRSPFVLHIYVSSSAFGGFAVGAFFTGLAIVLRKRIFPKTVGYFMIFGPSTAGLLFLISPAPLTRQLLEWIMMFSSLAWYYVIVFITLQKLNSLLFFNPDFKW
;
A
#
# COMPACT_ATOMS: atom_id res chain seq x y z
N MET A 1 30.96 9.39 -44.82
CA MET A 1 31.14 8.91 -43.43
C MET A 1 30.31 9.78 -42.51
N GLY A 2 29.12 9.31 -42.11
CA GLY A 2 28.22 10.07 -41.24
C GLY A 2 28.59 9.86 -39.78
N GLN A 3 28.93 10.95 -39.10
CA GLN A 3 29.25 11.00 -37.68
C GLN A 3 27.97 10.66 -36.89
N LYS A 4 27.89 9.45 -36.32
CA LYS A 4 26.85 9.09 -35.35
C LYS A 4 27.13 9.91 -34.09
N SER A 5 26.55 11.12 -34.03
CA SER A 5 26.42 11.90 -32.81
C SER A 5 25.84 10.98 -31.73
N SER A 6 26.65 10.72 -30.71
CA SER A 6 26.31 9.83 -29.62
C SER A 6 25.23 10.50 -28.79
N TYR A 7 24.00 9.99 -28.88
CA TYR A 7 22.85 10.39 -28.05
C TYR A 7 23.14 10.42 -26.54
N ARG A 8 24.25 9.85 -26.08
CA ARG A 8 24.72 9.90 -24.68
C ARG A 8 25.28 11.26 -24.27
N ASP A 9 25.70 12.10 -25.20
CA ASP A 9 26.37 13.37 -24.91
C ASP A 9 25.38 14.50 -24.58
N PHE A 10 24.06 14.24 -24.68
CA PHE A 10 22.99 15.20 -24.43
C PHE A 10 22.20 14.93 -23.14
N ILE A 11 22.60 13.94 -22.32
CA ILE A 11 21.95 13.72 -21.03
C ILE A 11 22.46 14.79 -20.06
N ASP A 12 21.58 15.74 -19.76
CA ASP A 12 21.84 16.83 -18.81
C ASP A 12 22.45 16.27 -17.50
N PRO A 13 23.61 16.80 -17.04
CA PRO A 13 24.20 16.41 -15.76
C PRO A 13 23.22 16.51 -14.58
N ILE A 14 22.23 17.40 -14.66
CA ILE A 14 21.12 17.51 -13.69
C ILE A 14 20.32 16.21 -13.64
N PHE A 15 19.95 15.64 -14.79
CA PHE A 15 19.19 14.40 -14.87
C PHE A 15 19.97 13.21 -14.29
N ILE A 16 21.27 13.13 -14.57
CA ILE A 16 22.16 12.10 -14.00
C ILE A 16 22.22 12.23 -12.48
N LYS A 17 22.35 13.45 -11.95
CA LYS A 17 22.35 13.74 -10.51
C LYS A 17 21.02 13.35 -9.86
N MET A 18 19.88 13.74 -10.45
CA MET A 18 18.56 13.39 -9.95
C MET A 18 18.34 11.87 -9.91
N ARG A 19 18.74 11.16 -10.96
CA ARG A 19 18.66 9.69 -11.02
C ARG A 19 19.52 9.03 -9.94
N ARG A 20 20.75 9.50 -9.73
CA ARG A 20 21.65 8.99 -8.69
C ARG A 20 21.07 9.21 -7.29
N ASN A 21 20.53 10.40 -7.03
CA ASN A 21 19.90 10.73 -5.75
C ASN A 21 18.64 9.88 -5.50
N SER A 22 17.78 9.74 -6.51
CA SER A 22 16.57 8.93 -6.42
C SER A 22 16.90 7.47 -6.15
N LYS A 23 17.94 6.93 -6.82
CA LYS A 23 18.44 5.58 -6.55
C LYS A 23 18.95 5.44 -5.12
N TYR A 24 19.75 6.39 -4.63
CA TYR A 24 20.27 6.37 -3.26
C TYR A 24 19.14 6.39 -2.22
N ILE A 25 18.14 7.26 -2.38
CA ILE A 25 16.96 7.33 -1.49
C ILE A 25 16.19 6.02 -1.53
N TYR A 26 15.89 5.52 -2.73
CA TYR A 26 15.22 4.24 -2.92
C TYR A 26 15.98 3.12 -2.23
N ASP A 27 17.30 3.04 -2.42
CA ASP A 27 18.12 1.98 -1.87
C ASP A 27 18.14 2.00 -0.35
N LYS A 28 18.23 3.19 0.25
CA LYS A 28 18.14 3.40 1.69
C LYS A 28 16.77 3.03 2.25
N LEU A 29 15.68 3.53 1.65
CA LEU A 29 14.31 3.24 2.11
C LEU A 29 13.95 1.75 2.04
N THR A 30 14.64 0.99 1.20
CA THR A 30 14.40 -0.45 1.01
C THR A 30 15.46 -1.32 1.66
N GLU A 31 16.32 -0.75 2.52
CA GLU A 31 17.23 -1.52 3.37
C GLU A 31 16.42 -2.45 4.31
N PRO A 32 16.83 -3.72 4.51
CA PRO A 32 16.11 -4.69 5.34
C PRO A 32 15.77 -4.17 6.74
N LYS A 33 16.72 -3.47 7.38
CA LYS A 33 16.55 -2.90 8.73
C LYS A 33 15.47 -1.82 8.75
N ILE A 34 15.50 -0.91 7.76
CA ILE A 34 14.51 0.16 7.63
C ILE A 34 13.13 -0.42 7.36
N VAL A 35 12.99 -1.32 6.37
CA VAL A 35 11.71 -1.96 6.05
C VAL A 35 11.13 -2.70 7.26
N LYS A 36 11.96 -3.44 8.01
CA LYS A 36 11.54 -4.15 9.24
C LYS A 36 11.01 -3.18 10.31
N ILE A 37 11.74 -2.10 10.60
CA ILE A 37 11.31 -1.10 11.59
C ILE A 37 10.01 -0.43 11.13
N SER A 38 9.91 -0.04 9.86
CA SER A 38 8.72 0.62 9.33
C SER A 38 7.50 -0.29 9.38
N ILE A 39 7.66 -1.59 9.10
CA ILE A 39 6.59 -2.58 9.29
C ILE A 39 6.11 -2.60 10.75
N TYR A 40 7.02 -2.72 11.73
CA TYR A 40 6.61 -2.77 13.14
C TYR A 40 5.89 -1.50 13.58
N ILE A 41 6.40 -0.33 13.20
CA ILE A 41 5.75 0.94 13.53
C ILE A 41 4.36 0.97 12.88
N SER A 42 4.24 0.63 11.60
CA SER A 42 2.95 0.63 10.90
C SER A 42 1.93 -0.34 11.51
N LEU A 43 2.37 -1.50 12.00
CA LEU A 43 1.51 -2.46 12.71
C LEU A 43 1.04 -1.92 14.07
N LEU A 44 1.96 -1.28 14.80
CA LEU A 44 1.67 -0.70 16.11
C LEU A 44 0.82 0.57 16.03
N THR A 45 0.87 1.30 14.91
CA THR A 45 0.07 2.51 14.70
C THR A 45 -1.31 2.17 14.16
N PHE A 46 -1.42 1.45 13.03
CA PHE A 46 -2.69 1.41 12.29
C PHE A 46 -3.82 0.71 13.03
N LEU A 47 -3.66 -0.60 13.32
CA LEU A 47 -4.74 -1.39 13.90
C LEU A 47 -5.01 -1.02 15.36
N PRO A 48 -3.99 -0.84 16.24
CA PRO A 48 -4.24 -0.35 17.58
C PRO A 48 -4.89 1.04 17.58
N GLY A 49 -4.40 1.97 16.75
CA GLY A 49 -4.98 3.32 16.64
C GLY A 49 -6.45 3.29 16.20
N LEU A 50 -6.79 2.46 15.21
CA LEU A 50 -8.17 2.25 14.78
C LEU A 50 -9.05 1.65 15.88
N ILE A 51 -8.56 0.62 16.59
CA ILE A 51 -9.29 -0.01 17.70
C ILE A 51 -9.51 1.00 18.83
N PHE A 52 -8.50 1.77 19.20
CA PHE A 52 -8.65 2.82 20.23
C PHE A 52 -9.63 3.89 19.80
N GLY A 53 -9.56 4.37 18.56
CA GLY A 53 -10.53 5.33 18.02
C GLY A 53 -11.96 4.80 18.09
N LEU A 54 -12.17 3.55 17.68
CA LEU A 54 -13.47 2.88 17.73
C LEU A 54 -14.00 2.73 19.17
N ILE A 55 -13.16 2.27 20.12
CA ILE A 55 -13.54 2.15 21.53
C ILE A 55 -13.95 3.51 22.08
N ILE A 56 -13.20 4.56 21.74
CA ILE A 56 -13.47 5.92 22.22
C ILE A 56 -14.79 6.44 21.64
N ALA A 57 -15.04 6.26 20.35
CA ALA A 57 -16.29 6.67 19.71
C ALA A 57 -17.50 5.95 20.33
N ILE A 58 -17.42 4.64 20.52
CA ILE A 58 -18.53 3.84 21.07
C ILE A 58 -18.82 4.17 22.54
N ARG A 59 -17.78 4.40 23.36
CA ARG A 59 -17.93 4.55 24.83
C ARG A 59 -18.07 5.99 25.30
N PHE A 60 -17.45 6.93 24.58
CA PHE A 60 -17.32 8.32 25.00
C PHE A 60 -17.78 9.31 23.92
N GLY A 61 -18.27 8.82 22.77
CA GLY A 61 -18.87 9.65 21.73
C GLY A 61 -20.18 10.29 22.17
N GLY A 62 -20.47 11.48 21.64
CA GLY A 62 -21.73 12.19 21.91
C GLY A 62 -22.93 11.62 21.13
N PHE A 63 -22.68 10.82 20.09
CA PHE A 63 -23.69 10.13 19.28
C PHE A 63 -23.39 8.63 19.27
N GLU A 64 -24.42 7.82 19.10
CA GLU A 64 -24.28 6.36 18.96
C GLU A 64 -23.46 6.04 17.71
N TYR A 65 -22.25 5.50 17.92
CA TYR A 65 -21.36 5.07 16.85
C TYR A 65 -21.49 3.56 16.63
N SER A 66 -21.70 3.15 15.39
CA SER A 66 -21.84 1.76 14.97
C SER A 66 -21.10 1.52 13.64
N ILE A 67 -20.40 0.39 13.52
CA ILE A 67 -19.73 -0.01 12.25
C ILE A 67 -20.74 -0.21 11.12
N TRP A 68 -22.00 -0.53 11.45
CA TRP A 68 -23.05 -0.79 10.47
C TRP A 68 -23.58 0.51 9.84
N ASP A 69 -23.60 1.59 10.62
CA ASP A 69 -24.33 2.81 10.30
C ASP A 69 -23.42 4.04 10.10
N ASN A 70 -22.17 3.97 10.54
CA ASN A 70 -21.21 5.08 10.49
C ASN A 70 -19.99 4.78 9.61
N TRP A 71 -19.50 5.84 8.98
CA TRP A 71 -18.30 5.80 8.14
C TRP A 71 -17.05 5.66 9.00
N ILE A 72 -15.98 5.12 8.43
CA ILE A 72 -14.67 5.13 9.11
C ILE A 72 -14.23 6.57 9.37
N SER A 73 -14.47 7.45 8.40
CA SER A 73 -14.14 8.87 8.49
C SER A 73 -14.85 9.60 9.63
N ASP A 74 -16.00 9.11 10.10
CA ASP A 74 -16.72 9.67 11.25
C ASP A 74 -15.87 9.57 12.54
N LEU A 75 -14.92 8.62 12.63
CA LEU A 75 -13.94 8.57 13.72
C LEU A 75 -13.00 9.80 13.76
N GLY A 76 -12.86 10.49 12.63
CA GLY A 76 -12.10 11.74 12.49
C GLY A 76 -12.93 13.01 12.72
N SER A 77 -14.19 12.87 13.18
CA SER A 77 -15.07 13.98 13.53
C SER A 77 -15.28 14.10 15.04
N THR A 78 -15.18 15.32 15.55
CA THR A 78 -15.52 15.73 16.91
C THR A 78 -16.97 15.45 17.26
N ARG A 79 -17.85 15.33 16.25
CA ARG A 79 -19.24 14.94 16.45
C ARG A 79 -19.35 13.55 17.06
N PHE A 80 -18.61 12.59 16.54
CA PHE A 80 -18.74 11.18 16.94
C PHE A 80 -17.65 10.75 17.93
N THR A 81 -16.47 11.38 17.89
CA THR A 81 -15.32 10.96 18.68
C THR A 81 -14.72 12.17 19.40
N PRO A 82 -14.60 12.15 20.74
CA PRO A 82 -13.98 13.27 21.49
C PRO A 82 -12.47 13.41 21.22
N ALA A 83 -11.83 12.38 20.69
CA ALA A 83 -10.41 12.35 20.34
C ALA A 83 -10.18 12.01 18.85
N PRO A 84 -10.67 12.83 17.90
CA PRO A 84 -10.62 12.51 16.46
C PRO A 84 -9.19 12.46 15.93
N PHE A 85 -8.27 13.19 16.58
CA PHE A 85 -6.84 13.21 16.26
C PHE A 85 -6.18 11.83 16.29
N ILE A 86 -6.77 10.84 16.98
CA ILE A 86 -6.25 9.47 17.00
C ILE A 86 -6.30 8.85 15.62
N LEU A 87 -7.44 8.95 14.91
CA LEU A 87 -7.55 8.44 13.54
C LEU A 87 -6.59 9.18 12.62
N ASP A 88 -6.51 10.50 12.77
CA ASP A 88 -5.72 11.37 11.90
C ASP A 88 -4.22 11.05 11.99
N LEU A 89 -3.68 10.97 13.21
CA LEU A 89 -2.30 10.56 13.46
C LEU A 89 -2.07 9.12 13.01
N THR A 90 -3.04 8.24 13.21
CA THR A 90 -2.97 6.85 12.77
C THR A 90 -2.79 6.76 11.25
N CYS A 91 -3.58 7.51 10.48
CA CYS A 91 -3.50 7.59 9.02
C CYS A 91 -2.16 8.19 8.56
N ILE A 92 -1.75 9.31 9.15
CA ILE A 92 -0.50 10.00 8.82
C ILE A 92 0.70 9.11 9.10
N LEU A 93 0.84 8.58 10.31
CA LEU A 93 2.01 7.77 10.68
C LEU A 93 2.05 6.48 9.86
N SER A 94 0.93 5.77 9.75
CA SER A 94 0.90 4.49 9.03
C SER A 94 1.22 4.70 7.55
N SER A 95 0.69 5.76 6.91
CA SER A 95 0.99 6.06 5.52
C SER A 95 2.51 6.25 5.28
N ILE A 96 3.21 7.01 6.13
CA ILE A 96 4.66 7.20 6.03
C ILE A 96 5.41 5.87 6.16
N PHE A 97 5.07 5.05 7.15
CA PHE A 97 5.80 3.83 7.45
C PHE A 97 5.43 2.65 6.53
N VAL A 98 4.35 2.73 5.76
CA VAL A 98 4.03 1.75 4.72
C VAL A 98 4.87 1.96 3.45
N ILE A 99 5.39 3.17 3.19
CA ILE A 99 6.17 3.48 1.97
C ILE A 99 7.37 2.54 1.78
N PRO A 100 8.26 2.33 2.79
CA PRO A 100 9.37 1.37 2.67
C PRO A 100 8.95 -0.04 2.25
N LEU A 101 7.82 -0.54 2.78
CA LEU A 101 7.29 -1.84 2.42
C LEU A 101 6.84 -1.88 0.95
N ILE A 102 6.10 -0.87 0.48
CA ILE A 102 5.65 -0.79 -0.91
C ILE A 102 6.85 -0.73 -1.87
N LEU A 103 7.85 0.09 -1.57
CA LEU A 103 9.06 0.17 -2.37
C LEU A 103 9.84 -1.15 -2.36
N ASN A 104 9.87 -1.87 -1.23
CA ASN A 104 10.48 -3.18 -1.14
C ASN A 104 9.76 -4.22 -2.01
N LEU A 105 8.42 -4.15 -2.15
CA LEU A 105 7.69 -4.99 -3.11
C LEU A 105 8.16 -4.74 -4.56
N SER A 106 8.47 -3.50 -4.92
CA SER A 106 8.96 -3.17 -6.26
C SER A 106 10.30 -3.85 -6.60
N ARG A 107 11.16 -4.09 -5.61
CA ARG A 107 12.41 -4.86 -5.78
C ARG A 107 12.12 -6.30 -6.19
N LEU A 108 11.04 -6.91 -5.70
CA LEU A 108 10.66 -8.28 -6.04
C LEU A 108 10.27 -8.44 -7.51
N TYR A 109 9.85 -7.34 -8.14
CA TYR A 109 9.51 -7.27 -9.56
C TYR A 109 10.69 -6.84 -10.44
N SER A 110 11.69 -6.15 -9.88
CA SER A 110 12.86 -5.67 -10.61
C SER A 110 14.02 -6.67 -10.70
N THR A 111 14.12 -7.64 -9.77
CA THR A 111 15.29 -8.54 -9.71
C THR A 111 15.46 -9.31 -11.04
N HIS A 112 16.51 -8.95 -11.78
CA HIS A 112 17.02 -9.72 -12.91
C HIS A 112 17.43 -11.09 -12.39
N GLN A 113 16.60 -12.10 -12.66
CA GLN A 113 17.09 -13.47 -12.53
C GLN A 113 17.96 -13.75 -13.74
N ASN A 114 19.20 -14.16 -13.47
CA ASN A 114 20.05 -14.91 -14.39
C ASN A 114 19.31 -16.20 -14.73
N HIS A 115 18.37 -16.10 -15.66
CA HIS A 115 17.72 -17.25 -16.21
C HIS A 115 18.74 -17.94 -17.10
N LYS A 116 19.07 -19.19 -16.77
CA LYS A 116 19.45 -20.15 -17.81
C LYS A 116 18.28 -20.14 -18.79
N LEU A 117 18.53 -19.60 -19.98
CA LEU A 117 17.58 -19.49 -21.09
C LEU A 117 17.11 -20.88 -21.51
N ASP A 118 16.22 -21.50 -20.75
CA ASP A 118 15.32 -22.49 -21.31
C ASP A 118 14.23 -21.71 -22.04
N ASN A 119 14.42 -21.67 -23.35
CA ASN A 119 13.83 -20.79 -24.36
C ASN A 119 12.31 -20.93 -24.59
N SER A 120 11.46 -20.91 -23.56
CA SER A 120 10.02 -20.85 -23.78
C SER A 120 9.52 -19.40 -23.87
N LYS A 121 8.94 -19.02 -25.02
CA LYS A 121 8.25 -17.72 -25.20
C LYS A 121 7.24 -17.45 -24.07
N LYS A 122 6.61 -18.49 -23.55
CA LYS A 122 5.64 -18.43 -22.45
C LYS A 122 6.23 -17.90 -21.14
N GLU A 123 7.43 -18.32 -20.76
CA GLU A 123 8.09 -17.83 -19.53
C GLU A 123 8.47 -16.35 -19.68
N TYR A 124 8.94 -15.95 -20.86
CA TYR A 124 9.24 -14.53 -21.16
C TYR A 124 8.02 -13.64 -20.93
N TYR A 125 6.86 -13.97 -21.54
CA TYR A 125 5.65 -13.18 -21.36
C TYR A 125 5.14 -13.20 -19.92
N THR A 126 5.24 -14.34 -19.22
CA THR A 126 4.84 -14.43 -17.81
C THR A 126 5.66 -13.49 -16.93
N VAL A 127 6.97 -13.43 -17.14
CA VAL A 127 7.87 -12.51 -16.43
C VAL A 127 7.57 -11.05 -16.80
N LEU A 128 7.34 -10.75 -18.08
CA LEU A 128 7.00 -9.43 -18.57
C LEU A 128 5.70 -8.90 -17.95
N PHE A 129 4.60 -9.66 -18.05
CA PHE A 129 3.31 -9.28 -17.48
C PHE A 129 3.37 -9.13 -15.97
N ARG A 130 4.05 -10.05 -15.27
CA ARG A 130 4.29 -9.93 -13.83
C ARG A 130 4.98 -8.61 -13.48
N ARG A 131 5.95 -8.18 -14.27
CA ARG A 131 6.67 -6.92 -14.04
C ARG A 131 5.79 -5.70 -14.29
N ILE A 132 5.03 -5.70 -15.38
CA ILE A 132 4.08 -4.64 -15.71
C ILE A 132 3.03 -4.49 -14.60
N PHE A 133 2.33 -5.58 -14.26
CA PHE A 133 1.34 -5.56 -13.19
C PHE A 133 1.95 -5.22 -11.84
N GLY A 134 3.16 -5.72 -11.54
CA GLY A 134 3.87 -5.38 -10.32
C GLY A 134 4.15 -3.88 -10.18
N TYR A 135 4.59 -3.20 -11.25
CA TYR A 135 4.83 -1.75 -11.21
C TYR A 135 3.54 -0.93 -11.19
N ILE A 136 2.51 -1.32 -11.94
CA ILE A 136 1.19 -0.68 -11.86
C ILE A 136 0.65 -0.80 -10.43
N GLY A 137 0.72 -2.00 -9.85
CA GLY A 137 0.30 -2.25 -8.48
C GLY A 137 1.03 -1.38 -7.46
N VAL A 138 2.37 -1.30 -7.56
CA VAL A 138 3.18 -0.42 -6.68
C VAL A 138 2.79 1.04 -6.84
N ALA A 139 2.62 1.54 -8.08
CA ALA A 139 2.23 2.93 -8.31
C ALA A 139 0.85 3.24 -7.70
N SER A 140 -0.13 2.35 -7.89
CA SER A 140 -1.46 2.51 -7.29
C SER A 140 -1.44 2.42 -5.76
N LEU A 141 -0.63 1.53 -5.17
CA LEU A 141 -0.45 1.48 -3.72
C LEU A 141 0.16 2.78 -3.17
N LEU A 142 1.10 3.40 -3.88
CA LEU A 142 1.63 4.72 -3.51
C LEU A 142 0.57 5.81 -3.57
N VAL A 143 -0.31 5.80 -4.58
CA VAL A 143 -1.48 6.69 -4.63
C VAL A 143 -2.38 6.45 -3.41
N GLY A 144 -2.64 5.20 -3.06
CA GLY A 144 -3.42 4.83 -1.87
C GLY A 144 -2.82 5.38 -0.58
N VAL A 145 -1.51 5.24 -0.40
CA VAL A 145 -0.77 5.79 0.75
C VAL A 145 -0.79 7.31 0.79
N ILE A 146 -0.63 7.98 -0.36
CA ILE A 146 -0.73 9.44 -0.44
C ILE A 146 -2.14 9.90 -0.06
N GLY A 147 -3.18 9.24 -0.58
CA GLY A 147 -4.57 9.48 -0.20
C GLY A 147 -4.77 9.33 1.30
N MET A 148 -4.29 8.22 1.89
CA MET A 148 -4.37 7.95 3.32
C MET A 148 -3.66 9.00 4.18
N PHE A 149 -2.47 9.46 3.77
CA PHE A 149 -1.78 10.56 4.45
C PHE A 149 -2.67 11.80 4.50
N PHE A 150 -3.24 12.19 3.36
CA PHE A 150 -4.09 13.37 3.27
C PHE A 150 -5.47 13.19 3.90
N VAL A 151 -5.98 11.96 4.05
CA VAL A 151 -7.18 11.69 4.86
C VAL A 151 -6.96 12.13 6.31
N GLY A 152 -5.78 11.86 6.88
CA GLY A 152 -5.47 12.31 8.25
C GLY A 152 -5.21 13.82 8.35
N VAL A 153 -4.62 14.43 7.31
CA VAL A 153 -4.41 15.89 7.28
C VAL A 153 -5.74 16.63 7.13
N PHE A 154 -6.57 16.19 6.19
CA PHE A 154 -7.87 16.77 5.85
C PHE A 154 -9.00 15.90 6.41
N SER A 155 -9.03 15.74 7.74
CA SER A 155 -10.12 15.05 8.44
C SER A 155 -11.47 15.72 8.18
N LEU A 156 -12.59 15.04 8.42
CA LEU A 156 -13.94 15.55 8.09
C LEU A 156 -14.16 17.00 8.56
N ASP A 157 -13.82 17.29 9.80
CA ASP A 157 -14.03 18.62 10.40
C ASP A 157 -13.03 19.68 9.92
N ARG A 158 -11.90 19.27 9.35
CA ARG A 158 -10.78 20.16 8.96
C ARG A 158 -10.54 20.19 7.44
N SER A 159 -11.37 19.52 6.66
CA SER A 159 -11.23 19.47 5.20
C SER A 159 -11.83 20.73 4.58
N PRO A 160 -11.04 21.57 3.89
CA PRO A 160 -11.61 22.64 3.07
C PRO A 160 -12.22 22.02 1.80
N PHE A 161 -13.29 22.64 1.28
CA PHE A 161 -13.86 22.32 -0.05
C PHE A 161 -14.14 20.84 -0.32
N VAL A 162 -14.55 20.07 0.70
CA VAL A 162 -14.90 18.65 0.56
C VAL A 162 -13.72 17.79 0.07
N LEU A 163 -12.48 18.27 0.27
CA LEU A 163 -11.26 17.55 -0.14
C LEU A 163 -11.19 16.14 0.46
N HIS A 164 -11.77 15.94 1.64
CA HIS A 164 -11.83 14.64 2.31
C HIS A 164 -12.38 13.53 1.40
N ILE A 165 -13.41 13.80 0.61
CA ILE A 165 -14.02 12.81 -0.29
C ILE A 165 -13.04 12.38 -1.38
N TYR A 166 -12.30 13.33 -1.96
CA TYR A 166 -11.34 13.02 -3.02
C TYR A 166 -10.12 12.25 -2.48
N VAL A 167 -9.60 12.64 -1.31
CA VAL A 167 -8.42 11.98 -0.73
C VAL A 167 -8.76 10.59 -0.17
N SER A 168 -9.94 10.41 0.41
CA SER A 168 -10.44 9.08 0.83
C SER A 168 -10.73 8.18 -0.37
N SER A 169 -11.36 8.70 -1.43
CA SER A 169 -11.56 7.96 -2.68
C SER A 169 -10.23 7.56 -3.32
N SER A 170 -9.23 8.44 -3.29
CA SER A 170 -7.87 8.15 -3.74
C SER A 170 -7.20 7.07 -2.89
N ALA A 171 -7.39 7.11 -1.56
CA ALA A 171 -6.86 6.09 -0.64
C ALA A 171 -7.43 4.71 -0.97
N PHE A 172 -8.76 4.57 -0.96
CA PHE A 172 -9.44 3.32 -1.22
C PHE A 172 -9.24 2.81 -2.65
N GLY A 173 -9.39 3.68 -3.64
CA GLY A 173 -9.16 3.35 -5.05
C GLY A 173 -7.72 2.91 -5.30
N GLY A 174 -6.74 3.65 -4.77
CA GLY A 174 -5.33 3.32 -4.86
C GLY A 174 -5.00 1.97 -4.22
N PHE A 175 -5.51 1.70 -3.01
CA PHE A 175 -5.31 0.40 -2.36
C PHE A 175 -6.01 -0.75 -3.08
N ALA A 176 -7.24 -0.55 -3.57
CA ALA A 176 -7.99 -1.59 -4.29
C ALA A 176 -7.34 -1.94 -5.64
N VAL A 177 -7.02 -0.94 -6.46
CA VAL A 177 -6.33 -1.15 -7.75
C VAL A 177 -4.91 -1.68 -7.52
N GLY A 178 -4.22 -1.15 -6.50
CA GLY A 178 -2.90 -1.61 -6.09
C GLY A 178 -2.89 -3.07 -5.67
N ALA A 179 -3.87 -3.49 -4.87
CA ALA A 179 -4.05 -4.87 -4.45
C ALA A 179 -4.34 -5.77 -5.66
N PHE A 180 -5.23 -5.36 -6.57
CA PHE A 180 -5.58 -6.13 -7.76
C PHE A 180 -4.35 -6.45 -8.63
N PHE A 181 -3.59 -5.44 -9.04
CA PHE A 181 -2.42 -5.65 -9.90
C PHE A 181 -1.25 -6.31 -9.18
N THR A 182 -1.04 -6.01 -7.90
CA THR A 182 -0.05 -6.71 -7.07
C THR A 182 -0.41 -8.19 -6.93
N GLY A 183 -1.70 -8.50 -6.72
CA GLY A 183 -2.23 -9.85 -6.65
C GLY A 183 -2.02 -10.62 -7.96
N LEU A 184 -2.30 -10.00 -9.11
CA LEU A 184 -1.98 -10.56 -10.43
C LEU A 184 -0.49 -10.88 -10.56
N ALA A 185 0.39 -9.95 -10.18
CA ALA A 185 1.84 -10.16 -10.21
C ALA A 185 2.30 -11.34 -9.32
N ILE A 186 1.64 -11.55 -8.18
CA ILE A 186 1.89 -12.68 -7.26
C ILE A 186 1.38 -14.01 -7.87
N VAL A 187 0.17 -14.03 -8.45
CA VAL A 187 -0.43 -15.25 -9.01
C VAL A 187 0.36 -15.77 -10.21
N LEU A 188 0.85 -14.87 -11.07
CA LEU A 188 1.58 -15.23 -12.28
C LEU A 188 2.86 -16.02 -12.01
N ARG A 189 3.52 -15.81 -10.86
CA ARG A 189 4.76 -16.56 -10.55
C ARG A 189 4.93 -16.76 -9.05
N LYS A 190 4.97 -18.03 -8.63
CA LYS A 190 5.27 -18.39 -7.25
C LYS A 190 6.73 -18.04 -6.94
N ARG A 191 6.94 -17.09 -6.03
CA ARG A 191 8.27 -16.78 -5.49
C ARG A 191 8.22 -16.71 -3.98
N ILE A 192 7.70 -15.58 -3.50
CA ILE A 192 7.79 -15.20 -2.09
C ILE A 192 6.46 -15.38 -1.39
N PHE A 193 5.40 -14.93 -2.03
CA PHE A 193 4.06 -14.99 -1.50
C PHE A 193 3.33 -16.20 -2.10
N PRO A 194 2.49 -16.89 -1.30
CA PRO A 194 1.63 -17.94 -1.81
C PRO A 194 0.57 -17.37 -2.76
N LYS A 195 0.15 -18.15 -3.76
CA LYS A 195 -0.84 -17.71 -4.75
C LYS A 195 -2.20 -17.38 -4.11
N THR A 196 -2.55 -18.02 -3.01
CA THR A 196 -3.78 -17.76 -2.25
C THR A 196 -3.88 -16.31 -1.79
N VAL A 197 -2.77 -15.72 -1.33
CA VAL A 197 -2.70 -14.29 -1.00
C VAL A 197 -2.93 -13.43 -2.23
N GLY A 198 -2.30 -13.80 -3.36
CA GLY A 198 -2.52 -13.10 -4.63
C GLY A 198 -3.98 -13.14 -5.09
N TYR A 199 -4.66 -14.29 -5.00
CA TYR A 199 -6.08 -14.40 -5.31
C TYR A 199 -6.94 -13.54 -4.38
N PHE A 200 -6.67 -13.57 -3.07
CA PHE A 200 -7.40 -12.73 -2.13
C PHE A 200 -7.17 -11.22 -2.39
N MET A 201 -5.96 -10.81 -2.78
CA MET A 201 -5.69 -9.43 -3.18
C MET A 201 -6.44 -9.00 -4.44
N ILE A 202 -6.65 -9.92 -5.39
CA ILE A 202 -7.44 -9.67 -6.61
C ILE A 202 -8.92 -9.51 -6.26
N PHE A 203 -9.48 -10.41 -5.46
CA PHE A 203 -10.92 -10.47 -5.26
C PHE A 203 -11.40 -9.68 -4.05
N GLY A 204 -10.70 -9.68 -2.92
CA GLY A 204 -11.18 -9.08 -1.67
C GLY A 204 -11.48 -7.58 -1.80
N PRO A 205 -10.45 -6.71 -1.93
CA PRO A 205 -10.67 -5.26 -2.02
C PRO A 205 -11.46 -4.85 -3.25
N SER A 206 -11.27 -5.53 -4.39
CA SER A 206 -11.96 -5.18 -5.63
C SER A 206 -13.45 -5.55 -5.60
N THR A 207 -13.82 -6.71 -5.05
CA THR A 207 -15.23 -7.07 -4.86
C THR A 207 -15.89 -6.14 -3.84
N ALA A 208 -15.21 -5.81 -2.74
CA ALA A 208 -15.72 -4.84 -1.76
C ALA A 208 -15.95 -3.46 -2.40
N GLY A 209 -15.00 -2.98 -3.21
CA GLY A 209 -15.13 -1.71 -3.95
C GLY A 209 -16.25 -1.74 -4.99
N LEU A 210 -16.44 -2.83 -5.73
CA LEU A 210 -17.55 -2.97 -6.67
C LEU A 210 -18.91 -2.97 -5.94
N LEU A 211 -19.01 -3.70 -4.84
CA LEU A 211 -20.20 -3.71 -4.00
C LEU A 211 -20.46 -2.32 -3.41
N PHE A 212 -19.43 -1.59 -2.99
CA PHE A 212 -19.55 -0.21 -2.53
C PHE A 212 -20.20 0.70 -3.57
N LEU A 213 -19.79 0.60 -4.84
CA LEU A 213 -20.34 1.42 -5.93
C LEU A 213 -21.80 1.08 -6.24
N ILE A 214 -22.17 -0.21 -6.23
CA ILE A 214 -23.54 -0.66 -6.54
C ILE A 214 -24.47 -0.49 -5.33
N SER A 215 -23.93 -0.67 -4.11
CA SER A 215 -24.64 -0.62 -2.84
C SER A 215 -25.92 -1.49 -2.80
N PRO A 216 -25.82 -2.81 -3.07
CA PRO A 216 -27.00 -3.67 -3.09
C PRO A 216 -27.59 -3.82 -1.68
N ALA A 217 -28.90 -3.66 -1.54
CA ALA A 217 -29.58 -3.97 -0.28
C ALA A 217 -29.37 -5.45 0.09
N PRO A 218 -29.09 -5.80 1.37
CA PRO A 218 -29.17 -4.96 2.57
C PRO A 218 -27.85 -4.26 2.97
N LEU A 219 -26.81 -4.26 2.12
CA LEU A 219 -25.50 -3.73 2.48
C LEU A 219 -25.47 -2.19 2.38
N THR A 220 -25.24 -1.52 3.51
CA THR A 220 -25.04 -0.07 3.57
C THR A 220 -23.65 0.31 3.04
N ARG A 221 -23.49 1.55 2.55
CA ARG A 221 -22.19 2.03 2.07
C ARG A 221 -21.17 2.14 3.20
N GLN A 222 -21.62 2.51 4.38
CA GLN A 222 -20.84 2.57 5.61
C GLN A 222 -20.20 1.21 5.91
N LEU A 223 -21.02 0.16 5.98
CA LEU A 223 -20.53 -1.19 6.18
C LEU A 223 -19.57 -1.64 5.07
N LEU A 224 -19.87 -1.29 3.81
CA LEU A 224 -19.02 -1.65 2.67
C LEU A 224 -17.65 -0.94 2.70
N GLU A 225 -17.58 0.29 3.21
CA GLU A 225 -16.31 0.98 3.48
C GLU A 225 -15.47 0.20 4.51
N TRP A 226 -16.10 -0.22 5.61
CA TRP A 226 -15.47 -1.08 6.61
C TRP A 226 -14.98 -2.42 6.03
N ILE A 227 -15.80 -3.10 5.23
CA ILE A 227 -15.42 -4.34 4.57
C ILE A 227 -14.23 -4.12 3.63
N MET A 228 -14.22 -3.03 2.87
CA MET A 228 -13.11 -2.69 1.97
C MET A 228 -11.81 -2.42 2.75
N MET A 229 -11.90 -1.71 3.88
CA MET A 229 -10.75 -1.49 4.76
C MET A 229 -10.26 -2.80 5.39
N PHE A 230 -11.13 -3.61 5.99
CA PHE A 230 -10.74 -4.90 6.59
C PHE A 230 -10.19 -5.86 5.55
N SER A 231 -10.76 -5.90 4.35
CA SER A 231 -10.22 -6.69 3.26
C SER A 231 -8.83 -6.22 2.84
N SER A 232 -8.57 -4.92 2.89
CA SER A 232 -7.24 -4.35 2.60
C SER A 232 -6.23 -4.70 3.70
N LEU A 233 -6.65 -4.63 4.96
CA LEU A 233 -5.84 -5.03 6.10
C LEU A 233 -5.50 -6.52 6.08
N ALA A 234 -6.46 -7.38 5.76
CA ALA A 234 -6.27 -8.82 5.77
C ALA A 234 -5.09 -9.25 4.89
N TRP A 235 -4.98 -8.75 3.65
CA TRP A 235 -3.84 -9.08 2.80
C TRP A 235 -2.56 -8.35 3.23
N TYR A 236 -2.66 -7.11 3.70
CA TYR A 236 -1.53 -6.32 4.16
C TYR A 236 -0.79 -7.05 5.30
N TYR A 237 -1.53 -7.50 6.32
CA TYR A 237 -0.98 -8.23 7.47
C TYR A 237 -0.28 -9.53 7.04
N VAL A 238 -0.86 -10.27 6.09
CA VAL A 238 -0.24 -11.51 5.59
C VAL A 238 1.06 -11.21 4.82
N ILE A 239 1.07 -10.19 3.95
CA ILE A 239 2.29 -9.77 3.23
C ILE A 239 3.36 -9.31 4.20
N VAL A 240 2.98 -8.51 5.20
CA VAL A 240 3.87 -8.02 6.26
C VAL A 240 4.49 -9.19 7.02
N PHE A 241 3.69 -10.16 7.46
CA PHE A 241 4.17 -11.32 8.20
C PHE A 241 5.19 -12.13 7.39
N ILE A 242 4.86 -12.46 6.15
CA ILE A 242 5.76 -13.19 5.24
C ILE A 242 7.05 -12.40 4.99
N THR A 243 6.94 -11.07 4.84
CA THR A 243 8.10 -10.20 4.62
C THR A 243 9.00 -10.17 5.85
N LEU A 244 8.45 -10.01 7.05
CA LEU A 244 9.20 -10.05 8.30
C LEU A 244 9.92 -11.38 8.50
N GLN A 245 9.25 -12.51 8.25
CA GLN A 245 9.86 -13.84 8.34
C GLN A 245 11.11 -13.93 7.45
N LYS A 246 11.02 -13.41 6.23
CA LYS A 246 12.16 -13.39 5.30
C LYS A 246 13.26 -12.44 5.71
N LEU A 247 12.92 -11.20 6.09
CA LEU A 247 13.90 -10.23 6.54
C LEU A 247 14.65 -10.73 7.79
N ASN A 248 13.95 -11.38 8.72
CA ASN A 248 14.56 -11.99 9.90
C ASN A 248 15.54 -13.10 9.52
N SER A 249 15.17 -13.99 8.59
CA SER A 249 16.11 -15.02 8.11
C SER A 249 17.35 -14.40 7.45
N LEU A 250 17.18 -13.39 6.58
CA LEU A 250 18.29 -12.75 5.89
C LEU A 250 19.24 -12.04 6.86
N LEU A 251 18.68 -11.27 7.80
CA LEU A 251 19.46 -10.52 8.80
C LEU A 251 20.11 -11.43 9.85
N PHE A 252 19.50 -12.59 10.15
CA PHE A 252 20.09 -13.57 11.06
C PHE A 252 21.35 -14.20 10.45
N PHE A 253 21.29 -14.59 9.16
CA PHE A 253 22.44 -15.18 8.49
C PHE A 253 23.48 -14.15 8.00
N ASN A 254 23.07 -12.91 7.77
CA ASN A 254 23.96 -11.83 7.34
C ASN A 254 23.48 -10.47 7.89
N PRO A 255 23.94 -10.06 9.08
CA PRO A 255 23.53 -8.81 9.74
C PRO A 255 23.84 -7.53 8.94
N ASP A 256 24.79 -7.62 8.00
CA ASP A 256 25.24 -6.54 7.13
C ASP A 256 24.71 -6.67 5.70
N PHE A 257 23.73 -7.54 5.48
CA PHE A 257 23.14 -7.76 4.16
C PHE A 257 22.59 -6.47 3.56
N LYS A 258 23.14 -6.12 2.39
CA LYS A 258 22.63 -5.11 1.47
C LYS A 258 22.16 -5.83 0.21
N TRP A 259 21.02 -5.41 -0.31
CA TRP A 259 20.44 -5.98 -1.54
C TRP A 259 21.31 -5.74 -2.77
#